data_AF-A0A842WAG4-F1
#
_entry.id   AF-A0A842WAG4-F1
#
_cell.length_a   1.000
_cell.length_b   1.000
_cell.length_c   1.000
_cell.angle_alpha   90.00
_cell.angle_beta   90.00
_cell.angle_gamma   90.00
#
_symmetry.space_group_name_H-M   'P 1'
#
loop_
_entity.id
_entity.type
_entity.pdbx_description
1 polymer ?
#
loop_
_entity_poly.entity_id
_entity_poly.type
_entity_poly.pdbx_seq_one_letter_code
_entity_poly.pdbx_strand_id
1 'polypeptide(L)'
;MKYLKSKKAQLFNLGLVGIATLALIIALILFKPYEGKEQFQVGPKQFQMFNSFQESEKHLFYIDQAAKLSAQQAIYDLTSNAGFYTSRCGTYQNYGLWNENCYPDYELNLKIYLTQNLNPYLTELDNLLPETRVFSNNYEISLIQKDSLNVIGTAVQPIKSIISRADQPQNLAGRYHIYPSFSVQTDYDLERFPILINQAFDLIDLCQDKTDNDLEDCILDNIPDGWEPGPCRKPVVIQNRKCSFCYYTGKQILTYNNTSDKIEFRPIAYKFALDFS
;
A
#
# COMPACT_ATOMS: atom_id res chain seq x y z
N MET A 1 21.58 54.57 -89.35
CA MET A 1 21.69 53.12 -89.06
C MET A 1 20.31 52.61 -88.64
N LYS A 2 19.59 51.91 -89.51
CA LYS A 2 18.31 51.26 -89.17
C LYS A 2 18.64 49.91 -88.53
N TYR A 3 18.41 49.79 -87.22
CA TYR A 3 18.48 48.52 -86.50
C TYR A 3 17.40 47.59 -87.07
N LEU A 4 17.79 46.62 -87.90
CA LEU A 4 16.89 45.56 -88.35
C LEU A 4 16.57 44.69 -87.13
N LYS A 5 15.44 44.97 -86.49
CA LYS A 5 14.89 44.20 -85.37
C LYS A 5 14.59 42.78 -85.89
N SER A 6 15.55 41.88 -85.66
CA SER A 6 15.44 40.47 -86.01
C SER A 6 14.23 39.86 -85.29
N LYS A 7 13.15 39.60 -86.03
CA LYS A 7 11.96 38.89 -85.52
C LYS A 7 12.30 37.50 -84.95
N LYS A 8 13.46 36.94 -85.33
CA LYS A 8 13.96 35.67 -84.80
C LYS A 8 14.35 35.75 -83.32
N ALA A 9 14.79 36.91 -82.83
CA ALA A 9 15.11 37.09 -81.41
C ALA A 9 13.86 37.09 -80.51
N GLN A 10 12.71 37.54 -81.03
CA GLN A 10 11.45 37.52 -80.27
C GLN A 10 10.91 36.10 -80.09
N LEU A 11 11.05 35.24 -81.11
CA LEU A 11 10.67 33.82 -81.03
C LEU A 11 11.52 33.06 -80.02
N PHE A 12 12.82 33.36 -79.94
CA PHE A 12 13.72 32.75 -78.96
C PHE A 12 13.32 33.12 -77.52
N ASN A 13 13.03 34.40 -77.25
CA ASN A 13 12.60 34.85 -75.93
C ASN A 13 11.27 34.22 -75.51
N LEU A 14 10.31 34.05 -76.43
CA LEU A 14 9.03 33.41 -76.14
C LEU A 14 9.20 31.93 -75.76
N GLY A 15 10.09 31.21 -76.46
CA GLY A 15 10.41 29.82 -76.15
C GLY A 15 11.10 29.67 -74.78
N LEU A 16 12.02 30.57 -74.44
CA LEU A 16 12.73 30.55 -73.16
C LEU A 16 11.79 30.80 -71.98
N VAL A 17 10.83 31.72 -72.12
CA VAL A 17 9.76 31.92 -71.12
C VAL A 17 8.90 30.68 -70.98
N GLY A 18 8.54 30.02 -72.09
CA GLY A 18 7.77 28.76 -72.06
C GLY A 18 8.49 27.65 -71.28
N ILE A 19 9.79 27.46 -71.54
CA ILE A 19 10.61 26.45 -70.85
C ILE A 19 10.78 26.79 -69.37
N ALA A 20 11.04 28.06 -69.04
CA ALA A 20 11.18 28.51 -67.65
C ALA A 20 9.88 28.30 -66.86
N THR A 21 8.73 28.63 -67.45
CA THR A 21 7.42 28.41 -66.82
C THR A 21 7.14 26.93 -66.60
N LEU A 22 7.45 26.08 -67.59
CA LEU A 22 7.29 24.63 -67.47
C LEU A 22 8.19 24.04 -66.38
N ALA A 23 9.45 24.46 -66.33
CA ALA A 23 10.39 24.06 -65.29
C ALA A 23 9.92 24.49 -63.89
N LEU A 24 9.34 25.68 -63.76
CA LEU A 24 8.80 26.18 -62.50
C LEU A 24 7.56 25.40 -62.04
N ILE A 25 6.67 25.04 -62.97
CA ILE A 25 5.50 24.19 -62.67
C ILE A 25 5.95 22.80 -62.23
N ILE A 26 6.91 22.19 -62.92
CA ILE A 26 7.48 20.90 -62.53
C ILE A 26 8.14 21.00 -61.16
N ALA A 27 8.92 22.06 -60.91
CA ALA A 27 9.51 22.32 -59.61
C ALA A 27 8.43 22.45 -58.52
N LEU A 28 7.35 23.21 -58.74
CA LEU A 28 6.24 23.34 -57.79
C LEU A 28 5.51 22.01 -57.52
N ILE A 29 5.39 21.14 -58.52
CA ILE A 29 4.80 19.80 -58.34
C ILE A 29 5.75 18.89 -57.54
N LEU A 30 7.07 18.97 -57.79
CA LEU A 30 8.08 18.20 -57.07
C LEU A 30 8.33 18.73 -55.64
N PHE A 31 8.20 20.05 -55.43
CA PHE A 31 8.31 20.71 -54.14
C PHE A 31 6.99 20.75 -53.37
N LYS A 32 5.87 20.33 -53.96
CA LYS A 32 4.66 20.07 -53.18
C LYS A 32 5.09 19.01 -52.18
N PRO A 33 5.16 19.34 -50.88
CA PRO A 33 5.69 18.41 -49.90
C PRO A 33 4.89 17.15 -50.08
N TYR A 34 5.60 16.06 -50.38
CA TYR A 34 5.00 14.75 -50.45
C TYR A 34 4.30 14.61 -49.10
N GLU A 35 2.96 14.71 -49.07
CA GLU A 35 2.12 14.28 -47.95
C GLU A 35 2.17 12.74 -47.90
N GLY A 36 3.39 12.21 -47.98
CA GLY A 36 3.72 10.82 -47.90
C GLY A 36 3.30 10.37 -46.53
N LYS A 37 2.19 9.62 -46.52
CA LYS A 37 1.83 8.56 -45.58
C LYS A 37 2.64 8.62 -44.29
N GLU A 38 1.99 9.10 -43.23
CA GLU A 38 2.42 9.05 -41.83
C GLU A 38 3.94 9.02 -41.68
N GLN A 39 4.57 10.19 -41.54
CA GLN A 39 5.95 10.25 -41.06
C GLN A 39 6.04 9.33 -39.84
N PHE A 40 6.72 8.20 -40.02
CA PHE A 40 6.93 7.23 -38.97
C PHE A 40 7.86 7.92 -37.98
N GLN A 41 7.28 8.66 -37.03
CA GLN A 41 8.03 9.28 -35.96
C GLN A 41 8.61 8.10 -35.17
N VAL A 42 9.90 7.87 -35.32
CA VAL A 42 10.65 6.99 -34.43
C VAL A 42 10.80 7.78 -33.13
N GLY A 43 10.24 7.28 -32.02
CA GLY A 43 10.30 7.97 -30.73
C GLY A 43 9.00 8.01 -29.91
N PRO A 44 7.80 8.25 -30.48
CA PRO A 44 6.57 8.38 -29.69
C PRO A 44 6.24 7.11 -28.91
N LYS A 45 6.44 5.92 -29.50
CA LYS A 45 6.23 4.65 -28.78
C LYS A 45 7.20 4.48 -27.61
N GLN A 46 8.48 4.81 -27.82
CA GLN A 46 9.50 4.76 -26.76
C GLN A 46 9.17 5.75 -25.64
N PHE A 47 8.75 6.96 -25.99
CA PHE A 47 8.34 7.99 -25.04
C PHE A 47 7.10 7.57 -24.24
N GLN A 48 6.11 6.95 -24.89
CA GLN A 48 4.93 6.43 -24.21
C GLN A 48 5.25 5.31 -23.24
N MET A 49 6.07 4.36 -23.66
CA MET A 49 6.54 3.29 -22.79
C MET A 49 7.28 3.86 -21.57
N PHE A 50 8.11 4.89 -21.78
CA PHE A 50 8.80 5.58 -20.70
C PHE A 50 7.83 6.30 -19.74
N ASN A 51 6.80 6.96 -20.26
CA ASN A 51 5.76 7.58 -19.42
C ASN A 51 4.98 6.54 -18.62
N SER A 52 4.56 5.43 -19.24
CA SER A 52 3.87 4.34 -18.54
C SER A 52 4.74 3.71 -17.45
N PHE A 53 6.05 3.61 -17.68
CA PHE A 53 7.02 3.19 -16.67
C PHE A 53 7.06 4.18 -15.50
N GLN A 54 7.18 5.49 -15.74
CA GLN A 54 7.18 6.49 -14.67
C GLN A 54 5.89 6.49 -13.85
N GLU A 55 4.73 6.38 -14.49
CA GLU A 55 3.45 6.28 -13.78
C GLU A 55 3.39 5.00 -12.92
N SER A 56 3.92 3.90 -13.44
CA SER A 56 4.01 2.65 -12.68
C SER A 56 4.89 2.76 -11.45
N GLU A 57 6.02 3.45 -11.54
CA GLU A 57 6.89 3.73 -10.38
C GLU A 57 6.17 4.58 -9.32
N LYS A 58 5.36 5.56 -9.73
CA LYS A 58 4.53 6.34 -8.79
C LYS A 58 3.52 5.45 -8.06
N HIS A 59 2.90 4.49 -8.75
CA HIS A 59 1.98 3.55 -8.12
C HIS A 59 2.69 2.64 -7.13
N LEU A 60 3.85 2.09 -7.52
CA LEU A 60 4.66 1.26 -6.64
C LEU A 60 5.05 2.02 -5.38
N PHE A 61 5.52 3.27 -5.53
CA PHE A 61 5.84 4.12 -4.40
C PHE A 61 4.63 4.39 -3.49
N TYR A 62 3.46 4.70 -4.06
CA TYR A 62 2.23 4.91 -3.28
C TYR A 62 1.86 3.65 -2.50
N ILE A 63 1.89 2.48 -3.15
CA ILE A 63 1.58 1.18 -2.54
C ILE A 63 2.54 0.88 -1.39
N ASP A 64 3.83 1.15 -1.55
CA ASP A 64 4.83 0.96 -0.49
C ASP A 64 4.55 1.84 0.73
N GLN A 65 4.22 3.13 0.51
CA GLN A 65 3.87 4.04 1.62
C GLN A 65 2.57 3.63 2.30
N ALA A 66 1.54 3.28 1.51
CA ALA A 66 0.28 2.79 2.04
C ALA A 66 0.48 1.51 2.87
N ALA A 67 1.20 0.53 2.35
CA ALA A 67 1.51 -0.71 3.05
C ALA A 67 2.27 -0.46 4.36
N LYS A 68 3.24 0.47 4.37
CA LYS A 68 3.96 0.86 5.58
C LYS A 68 3.03 1.39 6.67
N LEU A 69 2.16 2.34 6.32
CA LEU A 69 1.20 2.94 7.26
C LEU A 69 0.17 1.91 7.73
N SER A 70 -0.37 1.11 6.81
CA SER A 70 -1.34 0.05 7.12
C SER A 70 -0.74 -1.03 8.02
N ALA A 71 0.53 -1.39 7.86
CA ALA A 71 1.22 -2.34 8.73
C ALA A 71 1.39 -1.79 10.15
N GLN A 72 1.79 -0.52 10.29
CA GLN A 72 1.91 0.12 11.59
C GLN A 72 0.55 0.20 12.29
N GLN A 73 -0.50 0.61 11.58
CA GLN A 73 -1.86 0.64 12.13
C GLN A 73 -2.33 -0.77 12.52
N ALA A 74 -2.08 -1.78 11.68
CA ALA A 74 -2.47 -3.16 11.96
C ALA A 74 -1.80 -3.73 13.21
N ILE A 75 -0.52 -3.43 13.45
CA ILE A 75 0.19 -3.82 14.67
C ILE A 75 -0.43 -3.16 15.89
N TYR A 76 -0.76 -1.87 15.80
CA TYR A 76 -1.41 -1.14 16.89
C TYR A 76 -2.78 -1.75 17.23
N ASP A 77 -3.59 -2.02 16.21
CA ASP A 77 -4.93 -2.59 16.38
C ASP A 77 -4.86 -4.01 16.95
N LEU A 78 -3.94 -4.84 16.45
CA LEU A 78 -3.71 -6.19 16.94
C LEU A 78 -3.33 -6.20 18.44
N THR A 79 -2.33 -5.39 18.82
CA THR A 79 -1.85 -5.33 20.22
C THR A 79 -2.88 -4.71 21.16
N SER A 80 -3.67 -3.74 20.68
CA SER A 80 -4.76 -3.13 21.46
C SER A 80 -5.95 -4.06 21.70
N ASN A 81 -6.11 -5.10 20.88
CA ASN A 81 -7.21 -6.06 20.96
C ASN A 81 -6.78 -7.46 21.42
N ALA A 82 -5.73 -7.54 22.25
CA ALA A 82 -5.21 -8.81 22.79
C ALA A 82 -4.85 -9.84 21.70
N GLY A 83 -4.44 -9.38 20.51
CA GLY A 83 -4.15 -10.24 19.35
C GLY A 83 -5.37 -10.71 18.56
N PHE A 84 -6.60 -10.38 18.97
CA PHE A 84 -7.81 -10.73 18.23
C PHE A 84 -8.16 -9.70 17.18
N TYR A 85 -8.60 -10.17 16.01
CA TYR A 85 -9.39 -9.34 15.08
C TYR A 85 -10.85 -9.21 15.53
N THR A 86 -11.44 -10.34 15.92
CA THR A 86 -12.77 -10.43 16.54
C THR A 86 -12.65 -11.42 17.70
N SER A 87 -12.87 -10.95 18.93
CA SER A 87 -12.69 -11.81 20.10
C SER A 87 -13.80 -12.86 20.17
N ARG A 88 -13.41 -14.12 19.96
CA ARG A 88 -14.29 -15.29 20.21
C ARG A 88 -14.42 -15.62 21.68
N CYS A 89 -13.47 -15.16 22.49
CA CYS A 89 -13.37 -15.42 23.93
C CYS A 89 -14.18 -14.42 24.77
N GLY A 90 -14.77 -13.41 24.12
CA GLY A 90 -15.40 -12.28 24.79
C GLY A 90 -14.41 -11.18 25.13
N THR A 91 -14.91 -10.16 25.83
CA THR A 91 -14.09 -9.02 26.25
C THR A 91 -14.39 -8.68 27.69
N TYR A 92 -13.40 -8.11 28.38
CA TYR A 92 -13.55 -7.54 29.72
C TYR A 92 -13.03 -6.11 29.70
N GLN A 93 -13.88 -5.12 30.01
CA GLN A 93 -13.53 -3.70 29.97
C GLN A 93 -12.93 -3.20 28.63
N ASN A 94 -13.36 -3.79 27.50
CA ASN A 94 -12.80 -3.59 26.15
C ASN A 94 -11.42 -4.22 25.89
N TYR A 95 -10.95 -5.11 26.77
CA TYR A 95 -9.75 -5.93 26.57
C TYR A 95 -10.17 -7.31 26.09
N GLY A 96 -9.46 -7.88 25.11
CA GLY A 96 -9.70 -9.25 24.69
C GLY A 96 -9.37 -10.23 25.81
N LEU A 97 -10.29 -11.16 26.08
CA LEU A 97 -10.15 -12.13 27.16
C LEU A 97 -9.31 -13.34 26.68
N TRP A 98 -8.33 -13.75 27.47
CA TRP A 98 -7.59 -15.00 27.31
C TRP A 98 -7.99 -15.97 28.43
N ASN A 99 -8.08 -17.25 28.07
CA ASN A 99 -8.23 -18.36 29.00
C ASN A 99 -7.55 -19.61 28.41
N GLU A 100 -7.43 -20.68 29.21
CA GLU A 100 -6.74 -21.92 28.81
C GLU A 100 -7.15 -22.47 27.44
N ASN A 101 -8.42 -22.26 27.05
CA ASN A 101 -9.01 -22.82 25.83
C ASN A 101 -9.18 -21.79 24.70
N CYS A 102 -8.82 -20.53 24.92
CA CYS A 102 -9.16 -19.44 24.02
C CYS A 102 -8.09 -18.35 23.99
N TYR A 103 -7.32 -18.35 22.90
CA TYR A 103 -6.27 -17.39 22.58
C TYR A 103 -6.30 -17.07 21.07
N PRO A 104 -5.72 -15.94 20.63
CA PRO A 104 -5.77 -15.53 19.23
C PRO A 104 -4.79 -16.29 18.34
N ASP A 105 -5.17 -16.50 17.08
CA ASP A 105 -4.21 -16.66 15.98
C ASP A 105 -3.75 -15.26 15.55
N TYR A 106 -2.76 -14.74 16.27
CA TYR A 106 -2.29 -13.36 16.09
C TYR A 106 -1.66 -13.14 14.70
N GLU A 107 -1.08 -14.16 14.06
CA GLU A 107 -0.53 -14.05 12.71
C GLU A 107 -1.62 -13.85 11.67
N LEU A 108 -2.65 -14.70 11.71
CA LEU A 108 -3.80 -14.58 10.82
C LEU A 108 -4.51 -13.25 11.04
N ASN A 109 -4.72 -12.86 12.31
CA ASN A 109 -5.38 -11.60 12.64
C ASN A 109 -4.57 -10.38 12.18
N LEU A 110 -3.23 -10.43 12.24
CA LEU A 110 -2.39 -9.35 11.70
C LEU A 110 -2.58 -9.19 10.19
N LYS A 111 -2.66 -10.29 9.44
CA LYS A 111 -2.91 -10.26 7.99
C LYS A 111 -4.28 -9.67 7.67
N ILE A 112 -5.30 -10.00 8.47
CA ILE A 112 -6.65 -9.45 8.33
C ILE A 112 -6.64 -7.93 8.57
N TYR A 113 -6.06 -7.47 9.69
CA TYR A 113 -5.95 -6.04 9.99
C TYR A 113 -5.17 -5.30 8.90
N LEU A 114 -4.06 -5.85 8.43
CA LEU A 114 -3.28 -5.25 7.34
C LEU A 114 -4.11 -5.10 6.07
N THR A 115 -4.83 -6.14 5.68
CA THR A 115 -5.69 -6.13 4.48
C THR A 115 -6.78 -5.08 4.61
N GLN A 116 -7.45 -5.03 5.77
CA GLN A 116 -8.48 -4.03 6.06
C GLN A 116 -7.92 -2.61 6.00
N ASN A 117 -6.74 -2.38 6.56
CA ASN A 117 -6.11 -1.06 6.60
C ASN A 117 -5.50 -0.66 5.26
N LEU A 118 -5.12 -1.61 4.39
CA LEU A 118 -4.52 -1.33 3.07
C LEU A 118 -5.57 -1.06 1.99
N ASN A 119 -6.70 -1.79 2.02
CA ASN A 119 -7.74 -1.69 1.00
C ASN A 119 -8.29 -0.28 0.76
N PRO A 120 -8.51 0.58 1.78
CA PRO A 120 -8.93 1.97 1.56
C PRO A 120 -7.95 2.75 0.70
N TYR A 121 -6.64 2.63 0.94
CA TYR A 121 -5.61 3.29 0.13
C TYR A 121 -5.60 2.77 -1.31
N LEU A 122 -5.75 1.45 -1.50
CA LEU A 122 -5.82 0.87 -2.85
C LEU A 122 -7.07 1.35 -3.60
N THR A 123 -8.20 1.50 -2.90
CA THR A 123 -9.44 2.02 -3.46
C THR A 123 -9.32 3.50 -3.81
N GLU A 124 -8.66 4.29 -2.96
CA GLU A 124 -8.37 5.69 -3.24
C GLU A 124 -7.46 5.83 -4.47
N LEU A 125 -6.41 5.02 -4.58
CA LEU A 125 -5.53 4.99 -5.74
C LEU A 125 -6.29 4.67 -7.04
N ASP A 126 -7.20 3.68 -7.01
CA ASP A 126 -8.05 3.31 -8.15
C ASP A 126 -8.95 4.48 -8.59
N ASN A 127 -9.52 5.20 -7.62
CA ASN A 127 -10.37 6.37 -7.88
C ASN A 127 -9.58 7.56 -8.46
N LEU A 128 -8.36 7.79 -7.97
CA LEU A 128 -7.50 8.87 -8.45
C LEU A 128 -6.99 8.61 -9.87
N LEU A 129 -6.83 7.33 -10.24
CA LEU A 129 -6.18 6.91 -11.48
C LEU A 129 -7.03 5.84 -12.20
N PRO A 130 -8.19 6.22 -12.76
CA PRO A 130 -9.16 5.28 -13.32
C PRO A 130 -8.65 4.50 -14.55
N GLU A 131 -7.58 4.97 -15.18
CA GLU A 131 -6.91 4.26 -16.28
C GLU A 131 -6.09 3.05 -15.79
N THR A 132 -5.80 2.99 -14.48
CA THR A 132 -5.10 1.88 -13.84
C THR A 132 -5.98 1.24 -12.79
N ARG A 133 -6.49 0.05 -13.13
CA ARG A 133 -7.32 -0.71 -12.19
C ARG A 133 -6.45 -1.30 -11.09
N VAL A 134 -6.66 -0.87 -9.85
CA VAL A 134 -6.05 -1.43 -8.65
C VAL A 134 -7.13 -2.15 -7.86
N PHE A 135 -6.95 -3.45 -7.66
CA PHE A 135 -7.94 -4.27 -6.99
C PHE A 135 -7.74 -4.25 -5.47
N SER A 136 -8.83 -4.07 -4.71
CA SER A 136 -8.86 -4.37 -3.28
C SER A 136 -8.72 -5.88 -3.05
N ASN A 137 -8.14 -6.29 -1.92
CA ASN A 137 -7.83 -7.70 -1.61
C ASN A 137 -6.93 -8.38 -2.65
N ASN A 138 -6.00 -7.64 -3.24
CA ASN A 138 -5.14 -8.14 -4.31
C ASN A 138 -3.76 -8.63 -3.83
N TYR A 139 -3.53 -8.75 -2.53
CA TYR A 139 -2.20 -9.08 -2.01
C TYR A 139 -2.24 -10.37 -1.18
N GLU A 140 -1.31 -11.26 -1.47
CA GLU A 140 -0.95 -12.35 -0.58
C GLU A 140 0.09 -11.85 0.43
N ILE A 141 -0.25 -11.92 1.72
CA ILE A 141 0.59 -11.39 2.80
C ILE A 141 1.37 -12.51 3.48
N SER A 142 2.69 -12.35 3.50
CA SER A 142 3.64 -13.19 4.23
C SER A 142 4.27 -12.40 5.37
N LEU A 143 4.41 -13.04 6.53
CA LEU A 143 5.05 -12.49 7.72
C LEU A 143 6.35 -13.26 7.93
N ILE A 144 7.48 -12.55 8.02
CA ILE A 144 8.80 -13.17 8.27
C ILE A 144 9.40 -12.51 9.50
N GLN A 145 9.50 -13.27 10.59
CA GLN A 145 10.18 -12.86 11.81
C GLN A 145 11.65 -13.31 11.77
N LYS A 146 12.56 -12.35 11.95
CA LYS A 146 13.99 -12.58 12.24
C LYS A 146 14.33 -11.66 13.42
N ASP A 147 15.22 -10.69 13.24
CA ASP A 147 15.50 -9.64 14.24
C ASP A 147 14.34 -8.64 14.40
N SER A 148 13.51 -8.53 13.36
CA SER A 148 12.39 -7.59 13.25
C SER A 148 11.32 -8.20 12.36
N LEU A 149 10.04 -7.88 12.58
CA LEU A 149 8.97 -8.34 11.70
C LEU A 149 9.09 -7.68 10.32
N ASN A 150 9.25 -8.49 9.27
CA ASN A 150 9.14 -8.06 7.88
C ASN A 150 7.81 -8.55 7.29
N VAL A 151 7.01 -7.60 6.80
CA VAL A 151 5.71 -7.84 6.19
C VAL A 151 5.87 -7.73 4.67
N ILE A 152 5.63 -8.84 3.96
CA ILE A 152 5.78 -8.91 2.51
C ILE A 152 4.38 -9.09 1.90
N GLY A 153 4.02 -8.21 0.98
CA GLY A 153 2.80 -8.34 0.18
C GLY A 153 3.14 -8.55 -1.28
N THR A 154 2.61 -9.62 -1.88
CA THR A 154 2.77 -9.90 -3.31
C THR A 154 1.43 -9.81 -4.02
N ALA A 155 1.34 -9.02 -5.09
CA ALA A 155 0.09 -8.91 -5.83
C ALA A 155 -0.31 -10.22 -6.51
N VAL A 156 -1.57 -10.62 -6.32
CA VAL A 156 -2.21 -11.78 -6.95
C VAL A 156 -2.58 -11.48 -8.40
N GLN A 157 -3.04 -10.26 -8.69
CA GLN A 157 -3.37 -9.79 -10.03
C GLN A 157 -2.52 -8.57 -10.40
N PRO A 158 -2.13 -8.42 -11.68
CA PRO A 158 -1.34 -7.29 -12.10
C PRO A 158 -2.18 -6.02 -12.18
N ILE A 159 -1.58 -4.87 -11.86
CA ILE A 159 -2.11 -3.57 -12.26
C ILE A 159 -1.93 -3.46 -13.78
N LYS A 160 -3.02 -3.09 -14.46
CA LYS A 160 -3.04 -2.93 -15.92
C LYS A 160 -3.07 -1.45 -16.25
N SER A 161 -2.07 -0.99 -16.97
CA SER A 161 -2.03 0.35 -17.56
C SER A 161 -2.19 0.25 -19.07
N ILE A 162 -3.04 1.11 -19.62
CA ILE A 162 -3.23 1.23 -21.06
C ILE A 162 -2.20 2.21 -21.60
N ILE A 163 -1.46 1.79 -22.62
CA ILE A 163 -0.58 2.71 -23.36
C ILE A 163 -1.40 3.20 -24.54
N SER A 164 -1.80 4.47 -24.54
CA SER A 164 -2.55 5.10 -25.63
C SER A 164 -1.62 5.83 -26.60
N ARG A 165 -1.98 5.89 -27.88
CA ARG A 165 -1.28 6.68 -28.90
C ARG A 165 -1.40 8.18 -28.64
N ALA A 166 -0.32 8.95 -28.79
CA ALA A 166 -0.25 10.36 -28.42
C ALA A 166 -1.05 11.23 -29.41
N ASP A 167 -1.05 10.80 -30.66
CA ASP A 167 -1.85 11.35 -31.76
C ASP A 167 -3.33 10.94 -31.68
N GLN A 168 -3.62 9.80 -31.05
CA GLN A 168 -4.96 9.22 -31.00
C GLN A 168 -5.19 8.55 -29.63
N PRO A 169 -5.60 9.30 -28.59
CA PRO A 169 -5.76 8.78 -27.23
C PRO A 169 -6.75 7.61 -27.11
N GLN A 170 -7.69 7.52 -28.07
CA GLN A 170 -8.66 6.44 -28.17
C GLN A 170 -8.08 5.14 -28.76
N ASN A 171 -6.89 5.20 -29.38
CA ASN A 171 -6.23 4.07 -30.00
C ASN A 171 -5.16 3.49 -29.06
N LEU A 172 -5.39 2.23 -28.68
CA LEU A 172 -4.51 1.44 -27.86
C LEU A 172 -3.17 1.20 -28.59
N ALA A 173 -2.07 1.77 -28.07
CA ALA A 173 -0.71 1.47 -28.51
C ALA A 173 -0.19 0.17 -27.90
N GLY A 174 -0.64 -0.18 -26.68
CA GLY A 174 -0.24 -1.39 -25.98
C GLY A 174 -0.86 -1.51 -24.58
N ARG A 175 -0.44 -2.54 -23.84
CA ARG A 175 -0.81 -2.76 -22.44
C ARG A 175 0.44 -3.01 -21.63
N TYR A 176 0.53 -2.38 -20.46
CA TYR A 176 1.60 -2.57 -19.50
C TYR A 176 1.02 -3.25 -18.26
N HIS A 177 1.67 -4.33 -17.81
CA HIS A 177 1.22 -5.10 -16.65
C HIS A 177 2.36 -5.13 -15.62
N ILE A 178 2.05 -4.77 -14.38
CA ILE A 178 2.98 -4.87 -13.26
C ILE A 178 2.37 -5.69 -12.13
N TYR A 179 3.19 -6.50 -11.47
CA TYR A 179 2.83 -7.19 -10.23
C TYR A 179 3.49 -6.45 -9.07
N PRO A 180 2.82 -5.45 -8.47
CA PRO A 180 3.41 -4.72 -7.38
C PRO A 180 3.65 -5.65 -6.19
N SER A 181 4.78 -5.47 -5.53
CA SER A 181 5.09 -6.14 -4.27
C SER A 181 5.72 -5.14 -3.33
N PHE A 182 5.40 -5.23 -2.04
CA PHE A 182 5.97 -4.38 -1.01
C PHE A 182 6.66 -5.22 0.06
N SER A 183 7.65 -4.62 0.73
CA SER A 183 8.30 -5.18 1.91
C SER A 183 8.40 -4.09 2.97
N VAL A 184 7.75 -4.31 4.11
CA VAL A 184 7.75 -3.37 5.24
C VAL A 184 8.45 -4.01 6.41
N GLN A 185 9.65 -3.51 6.72
CA GLN A 185 10.32 -3.83 7.97
C GLN A 185 9.73 -2.98 9.10
N THR A 186 9.40 -3.61 10.22
CA THR A 186 8.83 -2.95 11.40
C THR A 186 9.65 -3.28 12.63
N ASP A 187 9.75 -2.36 13.59
CA ASP A 187 10.42 -2.63 14.87
C ASP A 187 9.59 -3.53 15.80
N TYR A 188 8.48 -4.06 15.32
CA TYR A 188 7.60 -4.94 16.07
C TYR A 188 8.18 -6.36 16.15
N ASP A 189 7.94 -7.01 17.28
CA ASP A 189 8.42 -8.35 17.59
C ASP A 189 7.21 -9.25 17.82
N LEU A 190 6.90 -10.07 16.81
CA LEU A 190 5.74 -10.94 16.82
C LEU A 190 5.92 -12.13 17.78
N GLU A 191 7.17 -12.54 18.04
CA GLU A 191 7.52 -13.62 18.99
C GLU A 191 7.20 -13.26 20.44
N ARG A 192 6.88 -11.99 20.72
CA ARG A 192 6.43 -11.56 22.04
C ARG A 192 5.05 -12.12 22.39
N PHE A 193 4.14 -12.32 21.42
CA PHE A 193 2.80 -12.86 21.69
C PHE A 193 2.82 -14.24 22.36
N PRO A 194 3.50 -15.26 21.82
CA PRO A 194 3.52 -16.59 22.45
C PRO A 194 4.15 -16.55 23.84
N ILE A 195 5.14 -15.69 24.08
CA ILE A 195 5.72 -15.49 25.42
C ILE A 195 4.65 -14.94 26.40
N LEU A 196 3.92 -13.89 26.00
CA LEU A 196 2.87 -13.29 26.83
C LEU A 196 1.71 -14.27 27.08
N ILE A 197 1.34 -15.06 26.08
CA ILE A 197 0.30 -16.09 26.21
C ILE A 197 0.72 -17.18 27.21
N ASN A 198 1.96 -17.67 27.12
CA ASN A 198 2.45 -18.67 28.07
C ASN A 198 2.51 -18.11 29.50
N GLN A 199 3.04 -16.89 29.66
CA GLN A 199 3.04 -16.20 30.96
C GLN A 199 1.64 -15.99 31.53
N ALA A 200 0.66 -15.69 30.68
CA ALA A 200 -0.73 -15.58 31.08
C ALA A 200 -1.28 -16.89 31.62
N PHE A 201 -0.98 -18.01 30.96
CA PHE A 201 -1.42 -19.33 31.40
C PHE A 201 -0.73 -19.77 32.68
N ASP A 202 0.58 -19.54 32.80
CA ASP A 202 1.31 -19.80 34.05
C ASP A 202 0.70 -19.04 35.24
N LEU A 203 0.28 -17.78 35.02
CA LEU A 203 -0.38 -16.97 36.05
C LEU A 203 -1.79 -17.46 36.37
N ILE A 204 -2.57 -17.86 35.36
CA ILE A 204 -3.91 -18.44 35.54
C ILE A 204 -3.79 -19.73 36.37
N ASP A 205 -2.92 -20.65 35.95
CA ASP A 205 -2.71 -21.94 36.61
C ASP A 205 -2.33 -21.78 38.09
N LEU A 206 -1.48 -20.79 38.39
CA LEU A 206 -1.02 -20.52 39.75
C LEU A 206 -2.11 -19.93 40.66
N CYS A 207 -2.99 -19.10 40.12
CA CYS A 207 -3.95 -18.32 40.90
C CYS A 207 -5.41 -18.77 40.79
N GLN A 208 -5.76 -19.67 39.86
CA GLN A 208 -7.15 -20.10 39.64
C GLN A 208 -7.80 -20.78 40.83
N ASP A 209 -7.03 -21.48 41.68
CA ASP A 209 -7.56 -22.16 42.87
C ASP A 209 -7.73 -21.24 44.09
N LYS A 210 -7.35 -19.96 43.98
CA LYS A 210 -7.43 -19.01 45.09
C LYS A 210 -8.86 -18.51 45.30
N THR A 211 -9.22 -18.27 46.57
CA THR A 211 -10.52 -17.66 46.90
C THR A 211 -10.59 -16.23 46.35
N ASP A 212 -11.79 -15.67 46.19
CA ASP A 212 -11.94 -14.30 45.67
C ASP A 212 -11.19 -13.24 46.52
N ASN A 213 -11.04 -13.49 47.83
CA ASN A 213 -10.28 -12.60 48.72
C ASN A 213 -8.77 -12.73 48.54
N ASP A 214 -8.27 -13.93 48.19
CA ASP A 214 -6.83 -14.20 48.03
C ASP A 214 -6.35 -14.09 46.57
N LEU A 215 -7.29 -13.98 45.62
CA LEU A 215 -7.00 -13.93 44.19
C LEU A 215 -6.24 -12.65 43.82
N GLU A 216 -6.64 -11.51 44.38
CA GLU A 216 -5.96 -10.23 44.13
C GLU A 216 -4.50 -10.28 44.58
N ASP A 217 -4.26 -10.72 45.81
CA ASP A 217 -2.92 -10.85 46.38
C ASP A 217 -2.08 -11.85 45.56
N CYS A 218 -2.65 -13.00 45.17
CA CYS A 218 -1.96 -13.97 44.32
C CYS A 218 -1.54 -13.38 42.98
N ILE A 219 -2.45 -12.66 42.31
CA ILE A 219 -2.14 -12.00 41.03
C ILE A 219 -1.00 -11.02 41.24
N LEU A 220 -1.14 -10.09 42.20
CA LEU A 220 -0.17 -9.02 42.46
C LEU A 220 1.22 -9.55 42.83
N ASP A 221 1.31 -10.64 43.59
CA ASP A 221 2.56 -11.25 44.01
C ASP A 221 3.28 -12.02 42.89
N ASN A 222 2.56 -12.39 41.82
CA ASN A 222 3.08 -13.25 40.74
C ASN A 222 2.97 -12.62 39.35
N ILE A 223 2.74 -11.31 39.26
CA ILE A 223 2.70 -10.60 37.97
C ILE A 223 4.06 -10.73 37.26
N PRO A 224 4.09 -11.21 36.00
CA PRO A 224 5.33 -11.24 35.22
C PRO A 224 5.94 -9.85 35.03
N ASP A 225 7.28 -9.79 34.99
CA ASP A 225 8.00 -8.52 34.83
C ASP A 225 7.52 -7.71 33.61
N GLY A 226 7.28 -6.41 33.83
CA GLY A 226 6.86 -5.46 32.81
C GLY A 226 5.35 -5.42 32.52
N TRP A 227 4.56 -6.27 33.18
CA TRP A 227 3.11 -6.19 33.15
C TRP A 227 2.62 -5.13 34.15
N GLU A 228 1.67 -4.31 33.71
CA GLU A 228 0.92 -3.39 34.55
C GLU A 228 -0.50 -3.94 34.74
N PRO A 229 -0.94 -4.25 35.97
CA PRO A 229 -2.30 -4.71 36.19
C PRO A 229 -3.31 -3.56 36.05
N GLY A 230 -4.53 -3.91 35.65
CA GLY A 230 -5.61 -2.98 35.37
C GLY A 230 -5.57 -2.37 33.96
N PRO A 231 -6.51 -1.46 33.65
CA PRO A 231 -6.61 -0.84 32.34
C PRO A 231 -5.54 0.24 32.13
N CYS A 232 -4.29 -0.17 31.91
CA CYS A 232 -3.12 0.63 31.53
C CYS A 232 -2.97 1.91 32.39
N ARG A 233 -2.29 1.81 33.54
CA ARG A 233 -2.11 2.89 34.54
C ARG A 233 -3.37 3.28 35.31
N LYS A 234 -4.30 2.33 35.45
CA LYS A 234 -5.49 2.47 36.29
C LYS A 234 -5.43 1.42 37.40
N PRO A 235 -6.11 1.64 38.53
CA PRO A 235 -6.17 0.65 39.60
C PRO A 235 -6.67 -0.70 39.09
N VAL A 236 -6.19 -1.76 39.73
CA VAL A 236 -6.65 -3.12 39.49
C VAL A 236 -8.13 -3.19 39.86
N VAL A 237 -8.92 -3.78 38.97
CA VAL A 237 -10.34 -4.04 39.21
C VAL A 237 -10.58 -5.49 38.86
N ILE A 238 -10.77 -6.32 39.88
CA ILE A 238 -11.14 -7.72 39.72
C ILE A 238 -12.66 -7.83 39.87
N GLN A 239 -13.33 -8.34 38.84
CA GLN A 239 -14.76 -8.61 38.88
C GLN A 239 -15.04 -9.94 38.19
N ASN A 240 -15.82 -10.80 38.85
CA ASN A 240 -16.10 -12.16 38.37
C ASN A 240 -14.81 -12.90 38.01
N ARG A 241 -13.79 -12.81 38.88
CA ARG A 241 -12.47 -13.42 38.70
C ARG A 241 -11.76 -13.06 37.38
N LYS A 242 -12.06 -11.89 36.82
CA LYS A 242 -11.40 -11.36 35.62
C LYS A 242 -10.55 -10.16 35.97
N CYS A 243 -9.37 -10.07 35.36
CA CYS A 243 -8.44 -8.97 35.53
C CYS A 243 -7.87 -8.52 34.18
N SER A 244 -7.79 -7.22 33.95
CA SER A 244 -7.12 -6.63 32.77
C SER A 244 -5.64 -6.39 33.04
N PHE A 245 -4.83 -6.43 31.99
CA PHE A 245 -3.39 -6.22 32.03
C PHE A 245 -2.92 -5.43 30.81
N CYS A 246 -1.80 -4.75 30.99
CA CYS A 246 -1.08 -4.07 29.92
C CYS A 246 0.41 -4.42 29.95
N TYR A 247 1.02 -4.65 28.79
CA TYR A 247 2.46 -4.81 28.66
C TYR A 247 3.01 -3.80 27.64
N TYR A 248 3.96 -2.96 28.06
CA TYR A 248 4.57 -1.94 27.23
C TYR A 248 5.92 -2.40 26.68
N THR A 249 6.10 -2.30 25.37
CA THR A 249 7.38 -2.68 24.73
C THR A 249 8.48 -1.62 24.85
N GLY A 250 8.13 -0.40 25.28
CA GLY A 250 8.99 0.78 25.17
C GLY A 250 9.13 1.34 23.75
N LYS A 251 8.56 0.68 22.73
CA LYS A 251 8.58 1.13 21.34
C LYS A 251 7.33 1.93 20.99
N GLN A 252 7.42 2.76 19.96
CA GLN A 252 6.32 3.56 19.42
C GLN A 252 6.15 3.31 17.93
N ILE A 253 4.91 3.43 17.45
CA ILE A 253 4.53 3.28 16.04
C ILE A 253 3.66 4.44 15.61
N LEU A 254 3.78 4.81 14.34
CA LEU A 254 3.00 5.87 13.73
C LEU A 254 1.62 5.31 13.37
N THR A 255 0.56 5.91 13.88
CA THR A 255 -0.82 5.41 13.73
C THR A 255 -1.78 6.56 13.52
N TYR A 256 -2.92 6.29 12.89
CA TYR A 256 -3.99 7.27 12.75
C TYR A 256 -4.92 7.20 13.97
N ASN A 257 -5.11 8.33 14.65
CA ASN A 257 -6.00 8.45 15.79
C ASN A 257 -7.33 9.06 15.34
N ASN A 258 -8.38 8.22 15.29
CA ASN A 258 -9.74 8.61 14.92
C ASN A 258 -10.34 9.71 15.82
N THR A 259 -9.90 9.82 17.08
CA THR A 259 -10.42 10.83 18.02
C THR A 259 -9.83 12.21 17.73
N SER A 260 -8.56 12.28 17.36
CA SER A 260 -7.87 13.54 17.09
C SER A 260 -7.82 13.91 15.60
N ASP A 261 -8.23 13.00 14.71
CA ASP A 261 -8.10 13.10 13.25
C ASP A 261 -6.65 13.44 12.82
N LYS A 262 -5.67 12.76 13.44
CA LYS A 262 -4.24 13.01 13.23
C LYS A 262 -3.44 11.73 13.26
N ILE A 263 -2.34 11.75 12.51
CA ILE A 263 -1.29 10.75 12.60
C ILE A 263 -0.37 11.11 13.77
N GLU A 264 -0.15 10.17 14.69
CA GLU A 264 0.68 10.36 15.87
C GLU A 264 1.47 9.09 16.24
N PHE A 265 2.59 9.28 16.94
CA PHE A 265 3.33 8.18 17.54
C PHE A 265 2.61 7.68 18.78
N ARG A 266 2.25 6.40 18.80
CA ARG A 266 1.60 5.74 19.94
C ARG A 266 2.45 4.59 20.45
N PRO A 267 2.49 4.36 21.77
CA PRO A 267 3.22 3.23 22.32
C PRO A 267 2.61 1.92 21.86
N ILE A 268 3.46 0.93 21.55
CA ILE A 268 3.01 -0.45 21.36
C ILE A 268 2.77 -1.05 22.74
N ALA A 269 1.50 -1.24 23.06
CA ALA A 269 1.05 -1.81 24.32
C ALA A 269 0.11 -2.99 24.04
N TYR A 270 0.46 -4.15 24.58
CA TYR A 270 -0.40 -5.33 24.55
C TYR A 270 -1.45 -5.18 25.62
N LYS A 271 -2.71 -5.17 25.21
CA LYS A 271 -3.86 -5.00 26.09
C LYS A 271 -4.68 -6.27 26.07
N PHE A 272 -4.74 -6.98 27.19
CA PHE A 272 -5.49 -8.22 27.32
C PHE A 272 -6.13 -8.33 28.71
N ALA A 273 -7.02 -9.28 28.89
CA ALA A 273 -7.61 -9.64 30.16
C ALA A 273 -7.53 -11.14 30.36
N LEU A 274 -7.45 -11.59 31.60
CA LEU A 274 -7.41 -12.99 31.99
C LEU A 274 -8.69 -13.35 32.75
N ASP A 275 -9.16 -14.59 32.54
CA ASP A 275 -10.26 -15.21 33.30
C ASP A 275 -9.67 -16.29 34.22
N PHE A 276 -9.85 -16.14 35.53
CA PHE A 276 -9.36 -17.07 36.56
C PHE A 276 -10.49 -17.96 37.13
N SER A 277 -11.60 -18.08 36.40
CA SER A 277 -12.79 -18.84 36.78
C SER A 277 -12.68 -20.32 36.40
#